data_AF-A0A7S4N5E8-F1
#
_entry.id   AF-A0A7S4N5E8-F1
#
_cell.length_a   1.000
_cell.length_b   1.000
_cell.length_c   1.000
_cell.angle_alpha   90.00
_cell.angle_beta   90.00
_cell.angle_gamma   90.00
#
_symmetry.space_group_name_H-M   'P 1'
#
loop_
_entity.id
_entity.type
_entity.pdbx_description
1 polymer ?
#
loop_
_entity_poly.entity_id
_entity_poly.type
_entity_poly.pdbx_seq_one_letter_code
_entity_poly.pdbx_strand_id
1 'polypeptide(L)'
;MLRLGWALKALQSCQLSPSSSVLPVHPIPLNPLLSCFHTSSLLSGIERYDSCTQQEVEEMRKPTYRYGVWLKPKLSARMFKKVKVKALEEGRWELEENPDDPPSRWWFQKPGGGGKWARLKVKKLRTIEENMKKMPKLIEQYKKNRTKKKQKAAVKSGMALMYPGKYRKKTGGRFTAH
;
A
#
# COMPACT_ATOMS: atom_id res chain seq x y z
N MET A 1 -60.42 33.84 -26.54
CA MET A 1 -60.93 35.20 -26.78
C MET A 1 -60.84 36.00 -25.47
N LEU A 2 -60.06 37.10 -25.47
CA LEU A 2 -60.21 38.41 -24.77
C LEU A 2 -60.86 38.40 -23.36
N ARG A 3 -60.33 38.98 -22.26
CA ARG A 3 -59.77 40.33 -21.99
C ARG A 3 -59.02 40.27 -20.62
N LEU A 4 -57.79 40.73 -20.45
CA LEU A 4 -57.34 42.08 -20.02
C LEU A 4 -58.25 42.86 -19.04
N GLY A 5 -57.68 43.23 -17.88
CA GLY A 5 -58.20 44.19 -16.90
C GLY A 5 -58.28 43.56 -15.50
N TRP A 6 -57.54 43.96 -14.46
CA TRP A 6 -57.37 45.34 -14.01
C TRP A 6 -55.98 45.62 -13.43
N ALA A 7 -55.43 46.75 -13.87
CA ALA A 7 -54.47 47.53 -13.11
C ALA A 7 -55.22 48.47 -12.13
N LEU A 8 -54.47 49.05 -11.19
CA LEU A 8 -54.79 50.19 -10.32
C LEU A 8 -55.45 49.90 -8.96
N LYS A 9 -54.59 49.71 -7.96
CA LYS A 9 -54.61 50.47 -6.69
C LYS A 9 -53.14 50.63 -6.26
N ALA A 10 -52.48 51.71 -6.68
CA ALA A 10 -52.39 52.98 -5.95
C ALA A 10 -51.85 52.75 -4.52
N LEU A 11 -50.56 52.97 -4.29
CA LEU A 11 -50.01 54.25 -3.81
C LEU A 11 -50.61 54.68 -2.46
N GLN A 12 -50.16 54.01 -1.39
CA GLN A 12 -50.19 54.46 0.01
C GLN A 12 -49.30 53.42 0.71
N SER A 13 -48.09 53.69 1.18
CA SER A 13 -47.59 54.87 1.87
C SER A 13 -46.08 54.72 2.01
N CYS A 14 -45.28 55.54 1.32
CA CYS A 14 -43.87 55.73 1.64
C CYS A 14 -43.79 56.70 2.83
N GLN A 15 -43.93 56.19 4.05
CA GLN A 15 -43.41 56.89 5.22
C GLN A 15 -41.92 56.56 5.35
N LEU A 16 -41.10 57.52 4.93
CA LEU A 16 -39.67 57.58 5.22
C LEU A 16 -39.51 57.85 6.72
N SER A 17 -39.21 56.81 7.47
CA SER A 17 -38.67 56.93 8.83
C SER A 17 -37.16 57.11 8.73
N PRO A 18 -36.56 58.24 9.16
CA PRO A 18 -35.12 58.31 9.36
C PRO A 18 -34.81 57.65 10.70
N SER A 19 -34.87 56.32 10.77
CA SER A 19 -34.25 55.58 11.86
C SER A 19 -32.76 55.49 11.54
N SER A 20 -31.98 56.43 12.06
CA SER A 20 -30.53 56.29 12.20
C SER A 20 -30.25 55.08 13.10
N SER A 21 -30.24 53.89 12.53
CA SER A 21 -29.63 52.73 13.17
C SER A 21 -28.13 52.95 13.13
N VAL A 22 -27.62 53.62 14.15
CA VAL A 22 -26.23 53.45 14.57
C VAL A 22 -26.15 51.98 14.93
N LEU A 23 -25.71 51.15 13.97
CA LEU A 23 -25.35 49.78 14.27
C LEU A 23 -24.30 49.87 15.38
N PRO A 24 -24.48 49.20 16.53
CA PRO A 24 -23.40 49.09 17.48
C PRO A 24 -22.22 48.53 16.70
N VAL A 25 -21.15 49.32 16.61
CA VAL A 25 -19.85 48.86 16.17
C VAL A 25 -19.43 47.85 17.23
N HIS A 26 -19.91 46.61 17.09
CA HIS A 26 -19.37 45.51 17.85
C HIS A 26 -17.89 45.50 17.47
N PRO A 27 -16.98 45.65 18.44
CA PRO A 27 -15.56 45.51 18.16
C PRO A 27 -15.42 44.16 17.48
N ILE A 28 -14.97 44.16 16.23
CA ILE A 28 -14.61 42.93 15.51
C ILE A 28 -13.64 42.25 16.46
N PRO A 29 -13.97 41.07 17.02
CA PRO A 29 -13.04 40.38 17.90
C PRO A 29 -11.79 40.18 17.06
N LEU A 30 -10.72 40.90 17.40
CA LEU A 30 -9.41 40.70 16.82
C LEU A 30 -9.13 39.22 17.04
N ASN A 31 -9.17 38.44 15.96
CA ASN A 31 -8.88 37.02 16.04
C ASN A 31 -7.51 36.89 16.72
N PRO A 32 -7.40 36.24 17.90
CA PRO A 32 -6.13 36.11 18.60
C PRO A 32 -5.06 35.44 17.72
N LEU A 33 -5.50 34.71 16.68
CA LEU A 33 -4.68 34.07 15.64
C LEU A 33 -3.87 35.01 14.75
N LEU A 34 -4.00 36.34 14.87
CA LEU A 34 -3.20 37.30 14.11
C LEU A 34 -1.92 37.75 14.83
N SER A 35 -1.77 37.46 16.13
CA SER A 35 -0.59 37.84 16.92
C SER A 35 0.70 37.17 16.41
N CYS A 36 0.59 35.94 15.89
CA CYS A 36 1.71 35.13 15.41
C CYS A 36 2.27 35.54 14.03
N PHE A 37 1.55 36.35 13.24
CA PHE A 37 1.90 36.59 11.83
C PHE A 37 2.63 37.92 11.58
N HIS A 38 2.99 38.68 12.62
CA HIS A 38 3.57 40.03 12.47
C HIS A 38 5.08 40.12 12.70
N THR A 39 5.78 39.00 12.90
CA THR A 39 7.24 39.01 12.93
C THR A 39 7.80 38.92 11.50
N SER A 40 8.68 39.87 11.20
CA SER A 40 9.35 40.17 9.93
C SER A 40 9.61 38.98 8.99
N SER A 41 9.44 39.23 7.68
CA SER A 41 9.65 38.28 6.57
C SER A 41 11.04 37.63 6.47
N LEU A 42 11.96 37.99 7.36
CA LEU A 42 13.36 37.54 7.39
C LEU A 42 13.61 36.31 8.26
N LEU A 43 12.66 35.92 9.11
CA LEU A 43 12.83 34.76 9.98
C LEU A 43 12.72 33.45 9.20
N SER A 44 13.66 32.54 9.48
CA SER A 44 13.70 31.20 8.90
C SER A 44 12.45 30.41 9.35
N GLY A 45 11.99 29.46 8.53
CA GLY A 45 10.61 28.94 8.60
C GLY A 45 10.11 28.37 9.95
N ILE A 46 11.00 28.08 10.90
CA ILE A 46 10.64 27.62 12.26
C ILE A 46 10.52 28.80 13.24
N GLU A 47 11.40 29.79 13.13
CA GLU A 47 11.49 30.95 14.03
C GLU A 47 10.19 31.78 14.05
N ARG A 48 9.43 31.76 12.94
CA ARG A 48 8.11 32.42 12.85
C ARG A 48 7.07 31.89 13.83
N TYR A 49 7.27 30.69 14.36
CA TYR A 49 6.33 30.03 15.26
C TYR A 49 6.83 29.99 16.70
N ASP A 50 8.00 30.59 16.98
CA ASP A 50 8.55 30.59 18.34
C ASP A 50 7.65 31.37 19.30
N SER A 51 6.96 32.43 18.86
CA SER A 51 6.08 33.19 19.76
C SER A 51 4.67 32.59 19.96
N CYS A 52 4.32 31.50 19.26
CA CYS A 52 2.96 30.96 19.30
C CYS A 52 2.75 30.01 20.48
N THR A 53 1.56 30.09 21.06
CA THR A 53 1.10 29.16 22.10
C THR A 53 0.81 27.77 21.51
N GLN A 54 0.80 26.74 22.36
CA GLN A 54 0.49 25.36 21.94
C GLN A 54 -0.86 25.26 21.21
N GLN A 55 -1.88 25.93 21.74
CA GLN A 55 -3.24 25.94 21.17
C GLN A 55 -3.26 26.55 19.76
N GLU A 56 -2.58 27.67 19.54
CA GLU A 56 -2.50 28.31 18.22
C GLU A 56 -1.83 27.39 17.19
N VAL A 57 -0.78 26.68 17.58
CA VAL A 57 -0.08 25.76 16.67
C VAL A 57 -0.92 24.52 16.37
N GLU A 58 -1.70 24.03 17.32
CA GLU A 58 -2.65 22.94 17.11
C GLU A 58 -3.82 23.33 16.19
N GLU A 59 -4.34 24.55 16.31
CA GLU A 59 -5.35 25.07 15.40
C GLU A 59 -4.81 25.18 13.97
N MET A 60 -3.57 25.64 13.81
CA MET A 60 -2.90 25.70 12.51
C MET A 60 -2.64 24.32 11.87
N ARG A 61 -2.63 23.24 12.68
CA ARG A 61 -2.50 21.85 12.22
C ARG A 61 -3.83 21.28 11.71
N LYS A 62 -4.98 21.78 12.16
CA LYS A 62 -6.29 21.24 11.77
C LYS A 62 -6.66 21.72 10.35
N PRO A 63 -7.11 20.83 9.44
CA PRO A 63 -7.63 21.25 8.15
C PRO A 63 -8.93 22.03 8.34
N THR A 64 -9.16 23.07 7.52
CA THR A 64 -10.35 23.90 7.62
C THR A 64 -11.28 23.62 6.45
N TYR A 65 -12.56 23.34 6.73
CA TYR A 65 -13.58 23.20 5.69
C TYR A 65 -14.13 24.57 5.29
N ARG A 66 -13.92 24.99 4.04
CA ARG A 66 -14.43 26.27 3.50
C ARG A 66 -14.89 26.08 2.06
N TYR A 67 -16.02 26.68 1.70
CA TYR A 67 -16.57 26.66 0.33
C TYR A 67 -16.74 25.26 -0.27
N GLY A 68 -17.15 24.28 0.55
CA GLY A 68 -17.35 22.91 0.09
C GLY A 68 -16.06 22.08 -0.09
N VAL A 69 -14.90 22.61 0.29
CA VAL A 69 -13.60 21.95 0.14
C VAL A 69 -12.84 21.92 1.46
N TRP A 70 -12.15 20.80 1.74
CA TRP A 70 -11.19 20.71 2.84
C TRP A 70 -9.88 21.38 2.43
N LEU A 71 -9.59 22.53 3.03
CA LEU A 71 -8.32 23.22 2.85
C LEU A 71 -7.22 22.50 3.62
N LYS A 72 -6.01 22.50 3.04
CA LYS A 72 -4.81 22.01 3.71
C LYS A 72 -4.53 22.85 4.97
N PRO A 73 -3.95 22.25 6.02
CA PRO A 73 -3.54 22.99 7.20
C PRO A 73 -2.48 24.03 6.86
N LYS A 74 -2.45 25.13 7.64
CA LYS A 74 -1.44 26.19 7.49
C LYS A 74 -0.04 25.65 7.76
N LEU A 75 0.08 24.71 8.70
CA LEU A 75 1.32 24.02 9.03
C LEU A 75 1.36 22.62 8.42
N SER A 76 2.43 22.33 7.67
CA SER A 76 2.70 20.97 7.23
C SER A 76 3.02 20.06 8.42
N ALA A 77 2.68 18.76 8.31
CA ALA A 77 2.98 17.79 9.36
C ALA A 77 4.47 17.74 9.74
N ARG A 78 5.36 17.94 8.76
CA ARG A 78 6.81 18.00 8.98
C ARG A 78 7.21 19.24 9.78
N MET A 79 6.64 20.41 9.45
CA MET A 79 6.94 21.65 10.16
C MET A 79 6.40 21.60 11.58
N PHE A 80 5.16 21.13 11.76
CA PHE A 80 4.57 20.89 13.08
C PHE A 80 5.46 20.00 13.95
N LYS A 81 5.98 18.89 13.42
CA LYS A 81 6.90 18.01 14.17
C LYS A 81 8.16 18.75 14.62
N LYS A 82 8.73 19.62 13.78
CA LYS A 82 9.92 20.42 14.14
C LYS A 82 9.62 21.45 15.23
N VAL A 83 8.51 22.19 15.09
CA VAL A 83 8.06 23.17 16.10
C VAL A 83 7.78 22.46 17.42
N LYS A 84 7.08 21.32 17.39
CA LYS A 84 6.79 20.51 18.58
C LYS A 84 8.07 20.05 19.28
N VAL A 85 9.03 19.50 18.55
CA VAL A 85 10.31 19.04 19.14
C VAL A 85 11.05 20.21 19.78
N LYS A 86 11.18 21.35 19.08
CA LYS A 86 11.86 22.54 19.61
C LYS A 86 11.16 23.10 20.86
N ALA A 87 9.82 23.20 20.83
CA ALA A 87 9.04 23.70 21.97
C ALA A 87 9.11 22.76 23.19
N LEU A 88 9.21 21.44 22.98
CA LEU A 88 9.45 20.46 24.04
C LEU A 88 10.87 20.57 24.61
N GLU A 89 11.89 20.75 23.75
CA GLU A 89 13.29 20.95 24.17
C GLU A 89 13.47 22.20 25.05
N GLU A 90 12.72 23.27 24.75
CA GLU A 90 12.73 24.53 25.50
C GLU A 90 11.79 24.51 26.72
N GLY A 91 11.06 23.42 26.96
CA GLY A 91 10.12 23.29 28.08
C GLY A 91 8.88 24.18 27.98
N ARG A 92 8.54 24.66 26.78
CA ARG A 92 7.39 25.55 26.54
C ARG A 92 6.08 24.79 26.36
N TRP A 93 6.15 23.55 25.91
CA TRP A 93 5.01 22.67 25.74
C TRP A 93 5.11 21.48 26.68
N GLU A 94 3.97 21.02 27.15
CA GLU A 94 3.89 19.80 27.94
C GLU A 94 3.81 18.58 27.02
N LEU A 95 4.39 17.46 27.47
CA LEU A 95 4.27 16.20 26.76
C LEU A 95 2.86 15.64 27.03
N GLU A 96 1.88 16.07 26.24
CA GLU A 96 0.59 15.40 26.23
C GLU A 96 0.74 14.02 25.57
N GLU A 97 0.68 12.97 26.38
CA GLU A 97 0.41 11.62 25.91
C GLU A 97 -1.03 11.61 25.40
N ASN A 98 -1.25 11.58 24.07
CA ASN A 98 -2.60 11.38 23.59
C ASN A 98 -3.02 9.96 23.94
N PRO A 99 -4.09 9.76 24.74
CA PRO A 99 -4.59 8.42 25.03
C PRO A 99 -5.13 7.73 23.76
N ASP A 100 -5.44 8.52 22.73
CA ASP A 100 -5.86 8.04 21.41
C ASP A 100 -4.69 7.66 20.50
N ASP A 101 -3.44 7.98 20.87
CA ASP A 101 -2.27 7.54 20.08
C ASP A 101 -2.19 6.02 20.22
N PRO A 102 -2.43 5.27 19.13
CA PRO A 102 -2.49 3.84 19.22
C PRO A 102 -1.14 3.31 19.74
N PRO A 103 -1.09 2.52 20.84
CA PRO A 103 0.14 1.91 21.30
C PRO A 103 0.91 1.27 20.13
N SER A 104 2.04 1.85 19.74
CA SER A 104 3.08 1.35 18.82
C SER A 104 2.75 0.15 17.89
N ARG A 105 1.64 0.13 17.12
CA ARG A 105 1.29 -0.88 16.07
C ARG A 105 1.70 -2.36 16.32
N TRP A 106 1.71 -2.85 17.55
CA TRP A 106 2.18 -4.20 17.91
C TRP A 106 1.07 -5.25 17.72
N TRP A 107 -0.17 -4.81 17.61
CA TRP A 107 -1.38 -5.64 17.47
C TRP A 107 -1.67 -6.16 16.06
N PHE A 108 -0.81 -5.92 15.07
CA PHE A 108 -0.90 -6.59 13.76
C PHE A 108 0.32 -7.47 13.48
N GLN A 109 0.80 -8.20 14.48
CA GLN A 109 1.61 -9.40 14.22
C GLN A 109 0.72 -10.46 13.55
N LYS A 110 0.39 -10.24 12.28
CA LYS A 110 -0.16 -11.29 11.43
C LYS A 110 0.84 -12.45 11.48
N PRO A 111 0.37 -13.70 11.61
CA PRO A 111 1.28 -14.85 11.57
C PRO A 111 2.09 -14.75 10.29
N GLY A 112 3.42 -14.66 10.44
CA GLY A 112 4.32 -14.50 9.30
C GLY A 112 4.09 -15.63 8.31
N GLY A 113 3.79 -15.29 7.05
CA GLY A 113 3.41 -16.26 6.00
C GLY A 113 4.49 -17.27 5.60
N GLY A 114 5.59 -17.34 6.35
CA GLY A 114 6.73 -18.22 6.13
C GLY A 114 7.50 -17.92 4.84
N GLY A 115 8.77 -18.36 4.79
CA GLY A 115 9.54 -18.31 3.56
C GLY A 115 8.91 -19.16 2.46
N LYS A 116 9.09 -18.78 1.19
CA LYS A 116 8.64 -19.57 0.02
C LYS A 116 9.10 -21.03 0.11
N TRP A 117 10.31 -21.26 0.62
CA TRP A 117 10.85 -22.60 0.83
C TRP A 117 10.02 -23.42 1.83
N ALA A 118 9.65 -22.84 2.98
CA ALA A 118 8.86 -23.52 4.01
C ALA A 118 7.47 -23.92 3.47
N ARG A 119 6.82 -23.01 2.74
CA ARG A 119 5.52 -23.27 2.09
C ARG A 119 5.58 -24.39 1.05
N LEU A 120 6.70 -24.53 0.34
CA LEU A 120 6.86 -25.52 -0.73
C LEU A 120 7.47 -26.85 -0.25
N LYS A 121 7.98 -26.93 0.98
CA LYS A 121 8.69 -28.11 1.51
C LYS A 121 7.84 -29.37 1.39
N VAL A 122 6.57 -29.31 1.81
CA VAL A 122 5.64 -30.45 1.78
C VAL A 122 5.40 -30.93 0.35
N LYS A 123 5.17 -30.01 -0.59
CA LYS A 123 4.97 -30.35 -2.01
C LYS A 123 6.21 -31.02 -2.60
N LYS A 124 7.41 -30.49 -2.31
CA LYS A 124 8.67 -31.09 -2.78
C LYS A 124 8.87 -32.50 -2.25
N LEU A 125 8.59 -32.75 -0.97
CA LEU A 125 8.72 -34.07 -0.36
C LEU A 125 7.78 -35.09 -1.03
N ARG A 126 6.52 -34.72 -1.29
CA ARG A 126 5.57 -35.58 -2.03
C ARG A 126 6.06 -35.92 -3.44
N THR A 127 6.59 -34.94 -4.17
CA THR A 127 7.16 -35.20 -5.51
C THR A 127 8.36 -36.14 -5.45
N ILE A 128 9.21 -36.03 -4.43
CA ILE A 128 10.35 -36.94 -4.24
C ILE A 128 9.85 -38.37 -3.97
N GLU A 129 8.86 -38.55 -3.10
CA GLU A 129 8.27 -39.86 -2.81
C GLU A 129 7.66 -40.53 -4.06
N GLU A 130 6.92 -39.76 -4.88
CA GLU A 130 6.36 -40.25 -6.13
C GLU A 130 7.45 -40.66 -7.14
N ASN A 131 8.54 -39.90 -7.21
CA ASN A 131 9.68 -40.22 -8.07
C ASN A 131 10.41 -41.48 -7.60
N MET A 132 10.57 -41.66 -6.29
CA MET A 132 11.18 -42.86 -5.70
C MET A 132 10.35 -44.12 -6.01
N LYS A 133 9.02 -44.03 -5.97
CA LYS A 133 8.14 -45.14 -6.39
C LYS A 133 8.30 -45.52 -7.86
N LYS A 134 8.61 -44.56 -8.74
CA LYS A 134 8.82 -44.77 -10.19
C LYS A 134 10.25 -45.23 -10.54
N MET A 135 11.20 -45.08 -9.61
CA MET A 135 12.62 -45.34 -9.84
C MET A 135 12.95 -46.75 -10.36
N PRO A 136 12.35 -47.83 -9.84
CA PRO A 136 12.67 -49.19 -10.32
C PRO A 136 12.37 -49.37 -11.82
N LYS A 137 11.22 -48.87 -12.27
CA LYS A 137 10.80 -48.92 -13.68
C LYS A 137 11.75 -48.12 -14.58
N LEU A 138 12.18 -46.95 -14.11
CA LEU A 138 13.15 -46.12 -14.83
C LEU A 138 14.52 -46.82 -14.96
N ILE A 139 14.98 -47.49 -13.91
CA ILE A 139 16.24 -48.26 -13.92
C ILE A 139 16.17 -49.41 -14.93
N GLU A 140 15.07 -50.16 -14.96
CA GLU A 140 14.90 -51.24 -15.95
C GLU A 140 14.88 -50.73 -17.38
N GLN A 141 14.15 -49.64 -17.64
CA GLN A 141 14.11 -49.01 -18.96
C GLN A 141 15.49 -48.51 -19.37
N TYR A 142 16.23 -47.88 -18.45
CA TYR A 142 17.60 -47.44 -18.69
C TYR A 142 18.52 -48.61 -19.04
N LYS A 143 18.47 -49.71 -18.29
CA LYS A 143 19.24 -50.94 -18.56
C LYS A 143 18.92 -51.50 -19.95
N LYS A 144 17.63 -51.64 -20.29
CA LYS A 144 17.16 -52.12 -21.61
C LYS A 144 17.62 -51.19 -22.76
N ASN A 145 17.57 -49.89 -22.57
CA ASN A 145 18.00 -48.93 -23.58
C ASN A 145 19.52 -48.94 -23.76
N ARG A 146 20.28 -49.09 -22.68
CA ARG A 146 21.74 -49.22 -22.72
C ARG A 146 22.17 -50.47 -23.46
N THR A 147 21.54 -51.62 -23.21
CA THR A 147 21.85 -52.87 -23.95
C THR A 147 21.49 -52.75 -25.43
N LYS A 148 20.32 -52.18 -25.76
CA LYS A 148 19.94 -51.91 -27.16
C LYS A 148 20.94 -51.00 -27.87
N LYS A 149 21.41 -49.93 -27.22
CA LYS A 149 22.44 -49.03 -27.78
C LYS A 149 23.75 -49.77 -28.06
N LYS A 150 24.21 -50.60 -27.12
CA LYS A 150 25.42 -51.44 -27.31
C LYS A 150 25.26 -52.42 -28.48
N GLN A 151 24.11 -53.08 -28.59
CA GLN A 151 23.82 -53.99 -29.72
C GLN A 151 23.83 -53.25 -31.06
N LYS A 152 23.17 -52.09 -31.16
CA LYS A 152 23.19 -51.27 -32.37
C LYS A 152 24.60 -50.82 -32.74
N ALA A 153 25.41 -50.41 -31.75
CA ALA A 153 26.79 -50.02 -31.98
C ALA A 153 27.64 -51.19 -32.50
N ALA A 154 27.49 -52.39 -31.92
CA ALA A 154 28.21 -53.59 -32.36
C ALA A 154 27.81 -54.05 -33.78
N VAL A 155 26.55 -53.86 -34.17
CA VAL A 155 26.10 -54.10 -35.56
C VAL A 155 26.73 -53.09 -36.50
N LYS A 156 26.73 -51.80 -36.15
CA LYS A 156 27.33 -50.74 -36.98
C LYS A 156 28.85 -50.92 -37.15
N SER A 157 29.55 -51.45 -36.15
CA SER A 157 31.00 -51.65 -36.20
C SER A 157 31.43 -52.99 -36.82
N GLY A 158 30.52 -53.80 -37.38
CA GLY A 158 30.83 -55.11 -37.97
C GLY A 158 31.16 -56.23 -36.94
N MET A 159 31.34 -55.89 -35.66
CA MET A 159 31.59 -56.84 -34.57
C MET A 159 30.48 -57.87 -34.38
N ALA A 160 29.23 -57.50 -34.70
CA ALA A 160 28.10 -58.43 -34.65
C ALA A 160 28.19 -59.55 -35.70
N LEU A 161 28.91 -59.33 -36.81
CA LEU A 161 29.17 -60.33 -37.84
C LEU A 161 30.29 -61.29 -37.39
N MET A 162 31.34 -60.76 -36.73
CA MET A 162 32.46 -61.56 -36.23
C MET A 162 32.14 -62.41 -34.98
N TYR A 163 31.26 -61.93 -34.09
CA TYR A 163 30.91 -62.64 -32.85
C TYR A 163 29.39 -62.80 -32.68
N PRO A 164 28.74 -63.61 -33.53
CA PRO A 164 27.28 -63.72 -33.56
C PRO A 164 26.69 -64.21 -32.22
N GLY A 165 27.36 -65.10 -31.49
CA GLY A 165 26.84 -65.66 -30.23
C GLY A 165 26.62 -64.64 -29.09
N LYS A 166 27.38 -63.53 -29.06
CA LYS A 166 27.31 -62.51 -27.99
C LYS A 166 26.29 -61.40 -28.27
N TYR A 167 26.00 -61.14 -29.55
CA TYR A 167 25.19 -60.00 -29.98
C TYR A 167 23.91 -60.37 -30.76
N ARG A 168 23.73 -61.64 -31.12
CA ARG A 168 22.51 -62.14 -31.77
C ARG A 168 21.33 -62.02 -30.80
N LYS A 169 20.25 -61.38 -31.26
CA LYS A 169 18.96 -61.41 -30.55
C LYS A 169 18.57 -62.87 -30.39
N LYS A 170 18.37 -63.36 -29.17
CA LYS A 170 17.67 -64.64 -28.93
C LYS A 170 16.25 -64.48 -29.47
N THR A 171 16.04 -64.77 -30.74
CA THR A 171 14.72 -64.99 -31.31
C THR A 171 14.24 -66.31 -30.74
N GLY A 172 13.49 -66.25 -29.63
CA GLY A 172 12.88 -67.42 -28.99
C GLY A 172 11.69 -67.97 -29.79
N GLY A 173 11.87 -68.21 -31.09
CA GLY A 173 10.88 -68.86 -31.94
C GLY A 173 11.25 -70.33 -32.11
N ARG A 174 10.64 -71.20 -31.31
CA ARG A 174 10.62 -72.64 -31.56
C ARG A 174 9.74 -72.83 -32.79
N PHE A 175 10.34 -72.91 -33.98
CA PHE A 175 9.61 -73.33 -35.18
C PHE A 175 9.27 -74.81 -35.00
N THR A 176 8.03 -75.10 -34.61
CA THR A 176 7.46 -76.43 -34.75
C THR A 176 7.01 -76.57 -36.20
N ALA A 177 7.70 -77.40 -36.97
CA ALA A 177 7.26 -77.81 -38.30
C ALA A 177 6.03 -78.72 -38.13
N HIS A 178 4.97 -78.40 -38.86
CA HIS A 178 3.82 -79.28 -39.08
C HIS A 178 4.05 -80.13 -40.33
#